data_AF-F6GJM0-F1
#
_entry.id   AF-F6GJM0-F1
#
_cell.length_a   1.000
_cell.length_b   1.000
_cell.length_c   1.000
_cell.angle_alpha   90.00
_cell.angle_beta   90.00
_cell.angle_gamma   90.00
#
_symmetry.space_group_name_H-M   'P 1'
#
loop_
_entity.id
_entity.type
_entity.pdbx_description
1 polymer ?
#
loop_
_entity_poly.entity_id
_entity_poly.type
_entity_poly.pdbx_seq_one_letter_code
_entity_poly.pdbx_strand_id
1 'polypeptide(L)'
;MKKLILMSFVFLMSIATAIAQEKPVDSDYVILLNDKVFHYTFEGVKPLKEDLKLKNGTVVKPNGTYILDDKSMKLSDGECLGMSGKKYKSQADLNKKLKKKMKR
;
A
#
# COMPACT_ATOMS: atom_id res chain seq x y z
N MET A 1 56.19 -10.63 34.27
CA MET A 1 55.04 -9.73 34.55
C MET A 1 55.35 -8.41 33.86
N LYS A 2 54.60 -7.88 32.89
CA LYS A 2 53.16 -7.68 32.77
C LYS A 2 52.76 -7.86 31.30
N LYS A 3 51.78 -8.70 31.01
CA LYS A 3 51.13 -8.75 29.69
C LYS A 3 50.10 -7.62 29.65
N LEU A 4 50.29 -6.67 28.74
CA LEU A 4 49.30 -5.63 28.45
C LEU A 4 48.13 -6.34 27.75
N ILE A 5 47.02 -6.53 28.47
CA ILE A 5 45.77 -7.06 27.92
C ILE A 5 45.15 -5.93 27.09
N LEU A 6 45.37 -5.99 25.78
CA LEU A 6 44.67 -5.14 24.83
C LEU A 6 44.40 -5.96 23.59
N MET A 7 43.26 -6.66 23.55
CA MET A 7 42.51 -6.87 22.31
C MET A 7 41.20 -7.61 22.55
N SER A 8 40.25 -7.28 21.68
CA SER A 8 38.95 -7.91 21.45
C SER A 8 37.83 -7.56 22.43
N PHE A 9 37.27 -6.38 22.17
CA PHE A 9 35.86 -6.07 22.28
C PHE A 9 35.05 -7.19 21.58
N VAL A 10 34.63 -8.21 22.33
CA VAL A 10 33.84 -9.32 21.78
C VAL A 10 32.36 -8.96 21.84
N PHE A 11 31.84 -8.71 20.63
CA PHE A 11 30.47 -8.98 20.18
C PHE A 11 29.33 -8.15 20.80
N LEU A 12 29.13 -6.97 20.21
CA LEU A 12 27.80 -6.42 20.00
C LEU A 12 26.93 -7.48 19.29
N MET A 13 26.20 -8.30 20.06
CA MET A 13 25.09 -9.07 19.53
C MET A 13 23.89 -8.12 19.37
N SER A 14 24.02 -7.17 18.45
CA SER A 14 22.89 -6.42 17.93
C SER A 14 22.06 -7.41 17.12
N ILE A 15 21.06 -8.01 17.75
CA ILE A 15 20.00 -8.72 17.04
C ILE A 15 19.27 -7.62 16.27
N ALA A 16 19.75 -7.31 15.07
CA ALA A 16 18.98 -6.57 14.09
C ALA A 16 17.91 -7.54 13.59
N THR A 17 16.86 -7.76 14.39
CA THR A 17 15.59 -8.16 13.81
C THR A 17 15.20 -7.00 12.91
N ALA A 18 15.47 -7.14 11.61
CA ALA A 18 14.82 -6.34 10.60
C ALA A 18 13.32 -6.59 10.76
N ILE A 19 12.67 -5.79 11.60
CA ILE A 19 11.22 -5.72 11.65
C ILE A 19 10.79 -5.19 10.29
N ALA A 20 10.51 -6.10 9.36
CA ALA A 20 9.81 -5.77 8.13
C ALA A 20 8.44 -5.24 8.58
N GLN A 21 8.30 -3.91 8.67
CA GLN A 21 7.02 -3.29 8.97
C GLN A 21 6.02 -3.75 7.89
N GLU A 22 5.03 -4.55 8.31
CA GLU A 22 4.03 -5.07 7.41
C GLU A 22 3.18 -3.91 6.89
N LYS A 23 3.35 -3.59 5.60
CA LYS A 23 2.68 -2.45 4.97
C LYS A 23 1.16 -2.72 4.94
N PRO A 24 0.31 -1.77 5.38
CA PRO A 24 -1.12 -1.95 5.28
C PRO A 24 -1.54 -2.21 3.83
N VAL A 25 -2.45 -3.17 3.62
CA VAL A 25 -2.89 -3.61 2.28
C VAL A 25 -3.34 -2.45 1.39
N ASP A 26 -4.10 -1.50 1.93
CA ASP A 26 -4.65 -0.36 1.16
C ASP A 26 -3.68 0.80 0.96
N SER A 27 -2.42 0.63 1.35
CA SER A 27 -1.36 1.59 1.02
C SER A 27 -1.03 1.57 -0.47
N ASP A 28 -1.39 0.49 -1.18
CA ASP A 28 -1.54 0.49 -2.63
C ASP A 28 -3.04 0.59 -2.97
N TYR A 29 -3.37 1.38 -3.98
CA TYR A 29 -4.76 1.68 -4.35
C TYR A 29 -4.85 2.27 -5.75
N VAL A 30 -6.07 2.29 -6.28
CA VAL A 30 -6.41 3.05 -7.48
C VAL A 30 -7.20 4.29 -7.12
N ILE A 31 -7.09 5.34 -7.94
CA ILE A 31 -7.89 6.58 -7.83
C ILE A 31 -8.32 7.01 -9.23
N LEU A 32 -9.55 7.52 -9.36
CA LEU A 32 -10.02 8.19 -10.58
C LEU A 32 -9.76 9.69 -10.44
N LEU A 33 -9.06 10.29 -11.41
CA LEU A 33 -8.81 11.73 -11.49
C LEU A 33 -8.99 12.21 -12.93
N ASN A 34 -9.90 13.15 -13.16
CA ASN A 34 -10.21 13.72 -14.48
C ASN A 34 -10.41 12.62 -15.54
N ASP A 35 -11.31 11.68 -15.25
CA ASP A 35 -11.62 10.51 -16.09
C ASP A 35 -10.45 9.55 -16.38
N LYS A 36 -9.33 9.67 -15.65
CA LYS A 36 -8.16 8.78 -15.75
C LYS A 36 -7.93 8.03 -14.46
N VAL A 37 -7.73 6.72 -14.55
CA VAL A 37 -7.38 5.90 -13.39
C VAL A 37 -5.88 5.85 -13.20
N PHE A 38 -5.43 6.08 -11.98
CA PHE A 38 -4.03 5.95 -11.57
C PHE A 38 -3.89 4.86 -10.53
N HIS A 39 -2.88 4.00 -10.69
CA HIS A 39 -2.48 3.00 -9.71
C HIS A 39 -1.31 3.55 -8.89
N TYR A 40 -1.57 3.77 -7.60
CA TYR A 40 -0.58 4.14 -6.62
C TYR A 40 -0.01 2.87 -5.99
N THR A 41 1.30 2.68 -6.15
CA THR A 41 2.05 1.56 -5.59
C THR A 41 3.24 2.09 -4.78
N PHE A 42 3.93 1.20 -4.06
CA PHE A 42 5.20 1.55 -3.43
C PHE A 42 6.26 2.05 -4.44
N GLU A 43 6.26 1.48 -5.64
CA GLU A 43 7.23 1.81 -6.71
C GLU A 43 6.93 3.16 -7.39
N GLY A 44 5.73 3.70 -7.17
CA GLY A 44 5.29 4.97 -7.72
C GLY A 44 3.87 4.94 -8.26
N VAL A 45 3.53 5.99 -9.01
CA VAL A 45 2.21 6.23 -9.58
C VAL A 45 2.27 6.01 -11.08
N LYS A 46 1.36 5.19 -11.61
CA LYS A 46 1.23 4.97 -13.06
C LYS A 46 -0.23 5.03 -13.50
N PRO A 47 -0.53 5.54 -14.71
CA PRO A 47 -1.85 5.37 -15.31
C PRO A 47 -2.18 3.88 -15.42
N LEU A 48 -3.41 3.52 -15.11
CA LEU A 48 -3.88 2.14 -15.27
C LEU A 48 -4.17 1.89 -16.75
N LYS A 49 -3.34 1.06 -17.40
CA LYS A 49 -3.46 0.74 -18.83
C LYS A 49 -4.24 -0.54 -19.10
N GLU A 50 -4.25 -1.45 -18.13
CA GLU A 50 -4.86 -2.78 -18.21
C GLU A 50 -5.71 -3.04 -16.98
N ASP A 51 -6.59 -4.04 -17.03
CA ASP A 51 -7.43 -4.41 -15.91
C ASP A 51 -6.57 -4.84 -14.70
N LEU A 52 -6.88 -4.30 -13.52
CA LEU A 52 -6.21 -4.63 -12.26
C LEU A 52 -7.12 -5.49 -11.38
N LYS A 53 -6.68 -6.70 -11.06
CA LYS A 53 -7.35 -7.55 -10.08
C LYS A 53 -6.89 -7.22 -8.66
N LEU A 54 -7.84 -6.85 -7.80
CA LEU A 54 -7.62 -6.59 -6.38
C LEU A 54 -7.53 -7.88 -5.57
N LYS A 55 -7.05 -7.80 -4.33
CA LYS A 55 -6.86 -8.98 -3.47
C LYS A 55 -8.17 -9.68 -3.11
N ASN A 56 -9.28 -8.95 -3.05
CA ASN A 56 -10.61 -9.52 -2.82
C ASN A 56 -11.29 -10.05 -4.10
N GLY A 57 -10.59 -10.08 -5.24
CA GLY A 57 -11.14 -10.55 -6.50
C GLY A 57 -11.81 -9.48 -7.36
N THR A 58 -12.01 -8.25 -6.84
CA THR A 58 -12.54 -7.12 -7.64
C THR A 58 -11.66 -6.87 -8.85
N VAL A 59 -12.24 -6.62 -10.03
CA VAL A 59 -11.49 -6.22 -11.24
C VAL A 59 -11.75 -4.76 -11.54
N VAL A 60 -10.70 -3.93 -11.51
CA VAL A 60 -10.75 -2.51 -11.87
C VAL A 60 -10.32 -2.33 -13.32
N LYS A 61 -11.12 -1.61 -14.10
CA LYS A 61 -10.84 -1.29 -15.50
C LYS A 61 -10.19 0.09 -15.64
N PRO A 62 -9.40 0.34 -16.70
CA PRO A 62 -8.79 1.65 -16.99
C PRO A 62 -9.77 2.84 -17.03
N ASN A 63 -11.06 2.59 -17.31
CA ASN A 63 -12.10 3.62 -17.39
C ASN A 63 -12.77 3.95 -16.03
N GLY A 64 -12.26 3.40 -14.92
CA GLY A 64 -12.78 3.64 -13.56
C GLY A 64 -13.95 2.74 -13.16
N THR A 65 -14.42 1.87 -14.06
CA THR A 65 -15.39 0.82 -13.72
C THR A 65 -14.70 -0.26 -12.92
N TYR A 66 -15.38 -0.85 -11.94
CA TYR A 66 -14.90 -2.01 -11.21
C TYR A 66 -16.02 -3.05 -11.02
N ILE A 67 -15.65 -4.32 -11.05
CA ILE A 67 -16.55 -5.46 -10.96
C ILE A 67 -16.28 -6.18 -9.64
N LEU A 68 -17.28 -6.24 -8.76
CA LEU A 68 -17.25 -6.96 -7.49
C LEU A 68 -18.46 -7.88 -7.43
N ASP A 69 -18.25 -9.19 -7.27
CA ASP A 69 -19.31 -10.20 -7.20
C ASP A 69 -20.35 -10.04 -8.32
N ASP A 70 -19.88 -9.98 -9.56
CA ASP A 70 -20.66 -9.76 -10.80
C ASP A 70 -21.40 -8.41 -10.91
N LYS A 71 -21.22 -7.51 -9.93
CA LYS A 71 -21.79 -6.16 -9.96
C LYS A 71 -20.79 -5.17 -10.50
N SER A 72 -21.19 -4.47 -11.56
CA SER A 72 -20.43 -3.38 -12.17
C SER A 72 -20.76 -2.05 -11.49
N MET A 73 -19.74 -1.32 -11.06
CA MET A 73 -19.83 0.00 -10.43
C MET A 73 -18.77 0.92 -11.03
N LYS A 74 -18.91 2.25 -10.85
CA LYS A 74 -17.93 3.22 -11.34
C LYS A 74 -17.41 4.07 -10.18
N LEU A 75 -16.11 4.34 -10.17
CA LEU A 75 -15.52 5.34 -9.28
C LEU A 75 -15.98 6.74 -9.71
N SER A 76 -16.27 7.59 -8.74
CA SER A 76 -16.39 9.02 -8.98
C SER A 76 -15.01 9.69 -8.93
N ASP A 77 -14.90 10.88 -9.50
CA ASP A 77 -13.67 11.67 -9.45
C ASP A 77 -13.21 11.87 -7.99
N GLY A 78 -11.93 11.61 -7.73
CA GLY A 78 -11.32 11.65 -6.41
C GLY A 78 -11.55 10.43 -5.52
N GLU A 79 -12.45 9.51 -5.87
CA GLU A 79 -12.65 8.27 -5.11
C GLU A 79 -11.48 7.30 -5.28
N CYS A 80 -11.14 6.60 -4.20
CA CYS A 80 -10.10 5.57 -4.21
C CYS A 80 -10.67 4.18 -3.95
N LEU A 81 -10.05 3.16 -4.52
CA LEU A 81 -10.29 1.76 -4.20
C LEU A 81 -8.98 1.12 -3.76
N GLY A 82 -8.89 0.76 -2.48
CA GLY A 82 -7.71 0.10 -1.93
C GLY A 82 -7.55 -1.33 -2.41
N MET A 83 -6.34 -1.89 -2.36
CA MET A 83 -6.11 -3.27 -2.80
C MET A 83 -6.93 -4.33 -2.06
N SER A 84 -7.51 -4.02 -0.89
CA SER A 84 -8.48 -4.89 -0.21
C SER A 84 -9.88 -4.90 -0.84
N GLY A 85 -10.14 -4.04 -1.82
CA GLY A 85 -11.46 -3.78 -2.39
C GLY A 85 -12.27 -2.73 -1.63
N LYS A 86 -11.70 -2.13 -0.57
CA LYS A 86 -12.37 -1.09 0.18
C LYS A 86 -12.39 0.24 -0.56
N LYS A 87 -13.59 0.81 -0.72
CA LYS A 87 -13.77 2.15 -1.31
C LYS A 87 -13.56 3.26 -0.27
N TYR A 88 -12.96 4.36 -0.72
CA TYR A 88 -12.73 5.57 0.04
C TYR A 88 -13.23 6.77 -0.77
N LYS A 89 -13.89 7.72 -0.12
CA LYS A 89 -14.49 8.89 -0.81
C LYS A 89 -13.42 9.86 -1.34
N SER A 90 -12.23 9.81 -0.76
CA SER A 90 -11.10 10.66 -1.11
C SER A 90 -9.78 10.00 -0.70
N GLN A 91 -8.69 10.48 -1.28
CA GLN A 91 -7.34 10.13 -0.85
C GLN A 91 -7.07 10.54 0.61
N ALA A 92 -7.66 11.65 1.06
CA ALA A 92 -7.55 12.10 2.45
C ALA A 92 -8.17 11.09 3.44
N ASP A 93 -9.35 10.53 3.11
CA ASP A 93 -10.00 9.50 3.92
C ASP A 93 -9.17 8.21 3.99
N LEU A 94 -8.60 7.80 2.86
CA LEU A 94 -7.67 6.68 2.78
C LEU A 94 -6.45 6.90 3.68
N ASN A 95 -5.78 8.05 3.53
CA ASN A 95 -4.59 8.40 4.32
C ASN A 95 -4.88 8.45 5.83
N LYS A 96 -6.04 8.97 6.23
CA LYS A 96 -6.48 8.95 7.64
C LYS A 96 -6.60 7.52 8.17
N LYS A 97 -7.14 6.59 7.36
CA LYS A 97 -7.28 5.17 7.75
C LYS A 97 -5.94 4.45 7.80
N LEU A 98 -5.03 4.71 6.86
CA LEU A 98 -3.68 4.17 6.88
C LEU A 98 -2.90 4.61 8.13
N LYS A 99 -2.90 5.92 8.42
CA LYS A 99 -2.28 6.48 9.64
C LYS A 99 -2.82 5.83 10.90
N LYS A 100 -4.14 5.56 10.98
CA LYS A 100 -4.74 4.86 12.12
C LYS A 100 -4.28 3.41 12.23
N LYS A 101 -4.08 2.69 11.12
CA LYS A 101 -3.58 1.32 11.12
C LYS A 101 -2.12 1.22 11.53
N MET A 102 -1.28 2.17 11.12
CA MET A 102 0.15 2.19 11.46
C MET A 102 0.46 2.61 12.90
N LYS A 103 -0.48 3.28 13.58
CA LYS A 103 -0.36 3.66 15.00
C LYS A 103 -0.81 2.57 15.97
N ARG A 104 -1.38 1.48 15.45
CA ARG A 104 -1.81 0.32 16.23
C ARG A 104 -0.74 -0.75 16.13
#